data_AF-A0A1F8U1Q8-F1
#
_entry.id   AF-A0A1F8U1Q8-F1
#
_cell.length_a   1.000
_cell.length_b   1.000
_cell.length_c   1.000
_cell.angle_alpha   90.00
_cell.angle_beta   90.00
_cell.angle_gamma   90.00
#
_symmetry.space_group_name_H-M   'P 1'
#
loop_
_entity.id
_entity.type
_entity.pdbx_description
1 polymer ?
#
loop_
_entity_poly.entity_id
_entity_poly.type
_entity_poly.pdbx_seq_one_letter_code
_entity_poly.pdbx_strand_id
1 'polypeptide(L)'
;MLIRWATEKERLQYGYPHNNYDSYDVLISVDRMTNRCLGIIGFSRKNKTVEEAQIFDDLRRYEINEKLTKCAQRQSNPSGNSFHYKYIQYERESHKEFCPCCNNMPAPEGLEVIAELEYAWVTAERVAQGRLFGKCHVLSRKHYVHLYDMTKEDLAGFMVDVQKAAKVLQEVTGAIKINYEIHGNSAPHLHCHLFPRYLDDDFPGEGIDVKLTEPSPYESEEEFRWFFNKMHEKLCSK
;
A
#
# COMPACT_ATOMS: atom_id res chain seq x y z
N MET A 1 14.25 -17.70 7.38
CA MET A 1 14.23 -16.54 8.28
C MET A 1 13.16 -15.53 7.87
N LEU A 2 12.44 -14.98 8.85
CA LEU A 2 11.46 -13.91 8.73
C LEU A 2 11.73 -12.88 9.83
N ILE A 3 11.58 -11.58 9.53
CA ILE A 3 11.63 -10.50 10.53
C ILE A 3 10.21 -9.98 10.73
N ARG A 4 9.81 -9.82 11.99
CA ARG A 4 8.53 -9.22 12.38
C ARG A 4 8.67 -8.49 13.71
N TRP A 5 7.61 -7.78 14.12
CA TRP A 5 7.50 -7.26 15.47
C TRP A 5 7.57 -8.41 16.50
N ALA A 6 8.34 -8.21 17.56
CA ALA A 6 8.43 -9.15 18.67
C ALA A 6 7.15 -9.07 19.50
N THR A 7 6.58 -10.23 19.84
CA THR A 7 5.43 -10.28 20.75
C THR A 7 5.84 -9.85 22.16
N GLU A 8 4.89 -9.48 23.01
CA GLU A 8 5.18 -9.16 24.42
C GLU A 8 5.94 -10.29 25.14
N LYS A 9 5.52 -11.55 24.94
CA LYS A 9 6.19 -12.72 25.52
C LYS A 9 7.65 -12.84 25.07
N GLU A 10 7.91 -12.66 23.78
CA GLU A 10 9.28 -12.74 23.24
C GLU A 10 10.14 -11.59 23.72
N ARG A 11 9.58 -10.38 23.75
CA ARG A 11 10.25 -9.20 24.29
C ARG A 11 10.70 -9.43 25.74
N LEU A 12 9.81 -9.91 26.61
CA LEU A 12 10.13 -10.24 27.99
C LEU A 12 11.19 -11.36 28.08
N GLN A 13 11.08 -12.39 27.25
CA GLN A 13 12.01 -13.52 27.22
C GLN A 13 13.45 -13.09 26.91
N TYR A 14 13.65 -12.12 26.02
CA TYR A 14 14.97 -11.69 25.56
C TYR A 14 15.43 -10.34 26.11
N GLY A 15 14.75 -9.80 27.13
CA GLY A 15 15.20 -8.62 27.87
C GLY A 15 14.81 -7.26 27.28
N TYR A 16 13.68 -7.17 26.54
CA TYR A 16 13.14 -5.93 25.97
C TYR A 16 11.79 -5.54 26.59
N PRO A 17 11.70 -5.25 27.89
CA PRO A 17 10.43 -5.03 28.58
C PRO A 17 9.70 -3.75 28.14
N HIS A 18 8.38 -3.72 28.34
CA HIS A 18 7.48 -2.65 27.87
C HIS A 18 7.75 -1.26 28.46
N ASN A 19 8.39 -1.18 29.62
CA ASN A 19 8.77 0.09 30.25
C ASN A 19 9.89 0.81 29.48
N ASN A 20 10.64 0.09 28.65
CA ASN A 20 11.75 0.62 27.86
C ASN A 20 11.47 0.62 26.35
N TYR A 21 10.57 -0.24 25.86
CA TYR A 21 10.27 -0.38 24.43
C TYR A 21 8.76 -0.42 24.15
N ASP A 22 8.33 0.39 23.19
CA ASP A 22 6.98 0.30 22.63
C ASP A 22 6.79 -1.02 21.87
N SER A 23 5.52 -1.42 21.67
CA SER A 23 5.15 -2.67 20.99
C SER A 23 5.74 -2.82 19.58
N TYR A 24 6.11 -1.71 18.95
CA TYR A 24 6.69 -1.67 17.60
C TYR A 24 8.13 -1.15 17.58
N ASP A 25 8.84 -1.17 18.70
CA ASP A 25 10.26 -0.78 18.82
C ASP A 25 11.21 -1.98 18.95
N VAL A 26 10.69 -3.21 18.84
CA VAL A 26 11.49 -4.44 18.93
C VAL A 26 11.17 -5.36 17.76
N LEU A 27 12.21 -5.75 17.02
CA LEU A 27 12.12 -6.68 15.91
C LEU A 27 12.75 -8.01 16.29
N ILE A 28 12.08 -9.10 15.93
CA ILE A 28 12.58 -10.46 16.07
C ILE A 28 12.74 -11.10 14.70
N SER A 29 13.88 -11.75 14.54
CA SER A 29 14.17 -12.65 13.44
C SER A 29 13.90 -14.08 13.87
N VAL A 30 13.05 -14.79 13.13
CA VAL A 30 12.67 -16.17 13.44
C VAL A 30 12.92 -17.12 12.26
N ASP A 31 13.16 -18.38 12.57
CA ASP A 31 13.05 -19.44 11.60
C ASP A 31 11.58 -19.61 11.17
N ARG A 32 11.34 -19.74 9.86
CA ARG A 32 9.96 -19.70 9.31
C ARG A 32 9.15 -20.95 9.66
N MET A 33 9.83 -22.09 9.83
CA MET A 33 9.17 -23.38 10.06
C MET A 33 8.95 -23.63 11.54
N THR A 34 9.92 -23.25 12.37
CA THR A 34 9.95 -23.60 13.79
C THR A 34 9.59 -22.45 14.72
N ASN A 35 9.50 -21.22 14.20
CA ASN A 35 9.42 -19.98 15.00
C ASN A 35 10.55 -19.82 16.04
N ARG A 36 11.63 -20.60 15.93
CA ARG A 36 12.83 -20.44 16.77
C ARG A 36 13.42 -19.05 16.54
N CYS A 37 13.71 -18.33 17.62
CA CYS A 37 14.39 -17.05 17.55
C CYS A 37 15.81 -17.23 16.99
N LEU A 38 16.13 -16.49 15.94
CA LEU A 38 17.46 -16.42 15.32
C LEU A 38 18.20 -15.15 15.73
N GLY A 39 17.47 -14.10 16.08
CA GLY A 39 18.02 -12.89 16.68
C GLY A 39 16.93 -11.86 16.99
N ILE A 40 17.26 -10.88 17.81
CA ILE A 40 16.32 -9.84 18.25
C ILE A 40 17.07 -8.51 18.42
N ILE A 41 16.39 -7.40 18.16
CA ILE A 41 16.97 -6.05 18.23
C ILE A 41 15.92 -5.06 18.75
N GLY A 42 16.36 -4.18 19.65
CA GLY A 42 15.60 -3.01 20.10
C GLY A 42 16.07 -1.75 19.35
N PHE A 43 15.18 -0.79 19.19
CA PHE A 43 15.52 0.52 18.64
C PHE A 43 14.61 1.62 19.22
N SER A 44 14.99 2.88 19.03
CA SER A 44 14.18 4.03 19.42
C SER A 44 13.96 4.94 18.23
N ARG A 45 12.70 5.16 17.84
CA ARG A 45 12.34 6.16 16.82
C ARG A 45 12.59 7.58 17.33
N LYS A 46 12.30 7.84 18.61
CA LYS A 46 12.47 9.15 19.26
C LYS A 46 13.94 9.59 19.25
N ASN A 47 14.84 8.70 19.66
CA ASN A 47 16.26 9.00 19.77
C ASN A 47 17.04 8.68 18.48
N LYS A 48 16.39 8.05 17.49
CA LYS A 48 16.99 7.55 16.25
C LYS A 48 18.17 6.60 16.49
N THR A 49 18.10 5.82 17.56
CA THR A 49 19.12 4.85 17.96
C THR A 49 18.68 3.43 17.62
N VAL A 50 19.64 2.57 17.29
CA VAL A 50 19.45 1.13 17.09
C VAL A 50 20.47 0.43 17.98
N GLU A 51 20.02 -0.55 18.76
CA GLU A 51 20.89 -1.29 19.68
C GLU A 51 21.68 -2.38 18.96
N GLU A 52 22.67 -2.96 19.64
CA GLU A 52 23.30 -4.18 19.18
C GLU A 52 22.29 -5.33 19.22
N ALA A 53 22.18 -6.08 18.11
CA ALA A 53 21.27 -7.21 18.04
C ALA A 53 21.83 -8.42 18.80
N GLN A 54 20.98 -9.08 19.58
CA GLN A 54 21.29 -10.40 20.15
C GLN A 54 21.05 -11.46 19.08
N ILE A 55 22.07 -12.21 18.68
CA ILE A 55 21.99 -13.21 17.61
C ILE A 55 22.25 -14.61 18.17
N PHE A 56 21.34 -15.55 17.88
CA PHE A 56 21.32 -16.92 18.44
C PHE A 56 21.68 -18.00 17.42
N ASP A 57 21.92 -17.62 16.16
CA ASP A 57 22.34 -18.54 15.10
C ASP A 57 23.74 -18.15 14.62
N ASP A 58 24.74 -18.92 15.02
CA ASP A 58 26.15 -18.60 14.76
C ASP A 58 26.51 -18.70 13.28
N LEU A 59 25.91 -19.65 12.54
CA LEU A 59 26.19 -19.87 11.12
C LEU A 59 25.76 -18.70 10.25
N ARG A 60 24.65 -18.03 10.63
CA ARG A 60 24.07 -16.92 9.86
C ARG A 60 24.18 -15.58 10.57
N ARG A 61 25.06 -15.46 11.58
CA ARG A 61 25.12 -14.32 12.49
C ARG A 61 25.15 -12.97 11.77
N TYR A 62 26.07 -12.84 10.80
CA TYR A 62 26.23 -11.61 10.02
C TYR A 62 24.97 -11.24 9.23
N GLU A 63 24.41 -12.21 8.49
CA GLU A 63 23.20 -12.01 7.68
C GLU A 63 21.99 -11.60 8.52
N ILE A 64 21.81 -12.23 9.69
CA ILE A 64 20.71 -11.92 10.61
C ILE A 64 20.87 -10.51 11.18
N ASN A 65 22.07 -10.18 11.66
CA ASN A 65 22.37 -8.88 12.23
C ASN A 65 22.17 -7.75 11.21
N GLU A 66 22.68 -7.92 9.99
CA GLU A 66 22.54 -6.93 8.92
C GLU A 66 21.06 -6.66 8.60
N LYS A 67 20.26 -7.73 8.43
CA LYS A 67 18.84 -7.60 8.09
C LYS A 67 18.02 -6.99 9.23
N LEU A 68 18.25 -7.38 10.48
CA LEU A 68 17.60 -6.80 11.65
C LEU A 68 17.92 -5.30 11.78
N THR A 69 19.20 -4.96 11.72
CA THR A 69 19.67 -3.57 11.80
C THR A 69 19.06 -2.72 10.70
N LYS A 70 19.04 -3.22 9.45
CA LYS A 70 18.44 -2.51 8.31
C LYS A 70 16.93 -2.28 8.49
N CYS A 71 16.20 -3.27 9.01
CA CYS A 71 14.76 -3.10 9.29
C CYS A 71 14.52 -2.08 10.42
N ALA A 72 15.31 -2.12 11.50
CA ALA A 72 15.23 -1.15 12.59
C ALA A 72 15.54 0.28 12.08
N GLN A 73 16.60 0.44 11.29
CA GLN A 73 16.99 1.72 10.71
C GLN A 73 15.91 2.32 9.80
N ARG A 74 15.22 1.51 8.98
CA ARG A 74 14.10 1.99 8.14
C ARG A 74 12.95 2.57 8.96
N GLN A 75 12.74 2.05 10.15
CA GLN A 75 11.67 2.48 11.06
C GLN A 75 12.08 3.71 11.88
N SER A 76 13.37 3.84 12.23
CA SER A 76 13.91 5.01 12.92
C SER A 76 14.18 6.21 11.99
N ASN A 77 14.53 5.94 10.73
CA ASN A 77 14.87 6.93 9.71
C ASN A 77 14.10 6.63 8.40
N PRO A 78 12.80 6.96 8.35
CA PRO A 78 11.95 6.61 7.24
C PRO A 78 12.32 7.37 5.96
N SER A 79 12.40 6.66 4.84
CA SER A 79 12.66 7.22 3.49
C SER A 79 11.49 7.00 2.52
N GLY A 80 10.33 6.54 3.02
CA GLY A 80 9.14 6.28 2.23
C GLY A 80 7.87 6.28 3.08
N ASN A 81 6.72 6.07 2.43
CA ASN A 81 5.40 6.13 3.08
C ASN A 81 4.78 4.76 3.43
N SER A 82 5.36 3.65 2.96
CA SER A 82 4.80 2.34 3.28
C SER A 82 5.01 1.94 4.74
N PHE A 83 4.25 0.95 5.21
CA PHE A 83 4.37 0.40 6.57
C PHE A 83 5.80 -0.06 6.91
N HIS A 84 6.61 -0.38 5.90
CA HIS A 84 8.02 -0.75 6.04
C HIS A 84 8.90 0.36 6.63
N TYR A 85 8.44 1.61 6.54
CA TYR A 85 9.13 2.81 7.04
C TYR A 85 8.33 3.52 8.14
N LYS A 86 7.01 3.61 7.98
CA LYS A 86 6.12 4.39 8.86
C LYS A 86 5.03 3.53 9.51
N TYR A 87 5.43 2.42 10.14
CA TYR A 87 4.46 1.45 10.66
C TYR A 87 3.47 2.05 11.68
N ILE A 88 3.93 2.88 12.63
CA ILE A 88 3.04 3.48 13.64
C ILE A 88 1.93 4.33 12.99
N GLN A 89 2.28 5.10 11.95
CA GLN A 89 1.31 5.89 11.21
C GLN A 89 0.35 4.98 10.46
N TYR A 90 0.89 3.98 9.74
CA TYR A 90 0.09 3.00 8.99
C TYR A 90 -0.90 2.27 9.90
N GLU A 91 -0.43 1.73 11.03
CA GLU A 91 -1.26 1.05 12.03
C GLU A 91 -2.39 1.97 12.52
N ARG A 92 -2.08 3.22 12.87
CA ARG A 92 -3.09 4.19 13.29
C ARG A 92 -4.13 4.43 12.21
N GLU A 93 -3.70 4.71 10.98
CA GLU A 93 -4.59 4.98 9.84
C GLU A 93 -5.40 3.75 9.41
N SER A 94 -4.99 2.54 9.82
CA SER A 94 -5.75 1.30 9.58
C SER A 94 -7.04 1.21 10.39
N HIS A 95 -7.21 2.07 11.39
CA HIS A 95 -8.47 2.23 12.11
C HIS A 95 -9.32 3.31 11.44
N LYS A 96 -10.61 3.01 11.22
CA LYS A 96 -11.57 3.90 10.55
C LYS A 96 -11.57 5.34 11.11
N GLU A 97 -11.40 5.48 12.42
CA GLU A 97 -11.36 6.75 13.15
C GLU A 97 -10.24 7.70 12.68
N PHE A 98 -9.16 7.13 12.14
CA PHE A 98 -7.98 7.88 11.69
C PHE A 98 -7.68 7.68 10.20
N CYS A 99 -8.50 6.90 9.49
CA CYS A 99 -8.32 6.63 8.07
C CYS A 99 -8.49 7.92 7.24
N PRO A 100 -7.48 8.35 6.46
CA PRO A 100 -7.57 9.56 5.65
C PRO A 100 -8.75 9.54 4.68
N CYS A 101 -9.02 8.41 4.04
CA CYS A 101 -10.11 8.24 3.08
C CYS A 101 -11.49 8.39 3.75
N CYS A 102 -11.69 7.80 4.93
CA CYS A 102 -13.00 7.82 5.60
C CYS A 102 -13.32 9.16 6.27
N ASN A 103 -12.29 9.93 6.63
CA ASN A 103 -12.46 11.18 7.38
C ASN A 103 -12.33 12.42 6.48
N ASN A 104 -12.48 12.24 5.15
CA ASN A 104 -12.37 13.30 4.15
C ASN A 104 -11.11 14.17 4.34
N MET A 105 -10.01 13.53 4.77
CA MET A 105 -8.71 14.20 4.74
C MET A 105 -8.37 14.50 3.28
N PRO A 106 -7.67 15.61 2.99
CA PRO A 106 -7.27 15.93 1.63
C PRO A 106 -6.61 14.73 0.96
N ALA A 107 -7.14 14.33 -0.21
CA ALA A 107 -6.51 13.34 -1.05
C ALA A 107 -5.10 13.83 -1.46
N PRO A 108 -4.21 12.92 -1.92
CA PRO A 108 -2.98 13.35 -2.58
C PRO A 108 -3.29 14.40 -3.64
N GLU A 109 -2.41 15.38 -3.76
CA GLU A 109 -2.57 16.48 -4.71
C GLU A 109 -2.81 15.94 -6.14
N GLY A 110 -3.87 16.41 -6.79
CA GLY A 110 -4.23 16.01 -8.16
C GLY A 110 -5.10 14.77 -8.31
N LEU A 111 -5.47 14.08 -7.21
CA LEU A 111 -6.44 12.97 -7.26
C LEU A 111 -7.88 13.49 -7.28
N GLU A 112 -8.64 13.15 -8.32
CA GLU A 112 -10.01 13.62 -8.53
C GLU A 112 -11.00 12.45 -8.61
N VAL A 113 -12.19 12.63 -8.01
CA VAL A 113 -13.27 11.63 -8.05
C VAL A 113 -14.02 11.73 -9.38
N ILE A 114 -13.87 10.72 -10.22
CA ILE A 114 -14.62 10.58 -11.48
C ILE A 114 -16.08 10.25 -11.17
N ALA A 115 -16.34 9.24 -10.33
CA ALA A 115 -17.71 8.79 -10.06
C ALA A 115 -17.83 8.14 -8.68
N GLU A 116 -19.00 8.28 -8.07
CA GLU A 116 -19.40 7.50 -6.90
C GLU A 116 -20.34 6.38 -7.36
N LEU A 117 -19.87 5.13 -7.24
CA LEU A 117 -20.66 3.93 -7.48
C LEU A 117 -21.28 3.44 -6.16
N GLU A 118 -21.98 2.31 -6.21
CA GLU A 118 -22.71 1.81 -5.04
C GLU A 118 -21.77 1.41 -3.90
N TYR A 119 -20.69 0.68 -4.22
CA TYR A 119 -19.71 0.14 -3.28
C TYR A 119 -18.32 0.80 -3.38
N ALA A 120 -18.07 1.61 -4.42
CA ALA A 120 -16.76 2.23 -4.62
C ALA A 120 -16.79 3.69 -5.12
N TRP A 121 -15.71 4.41 -4.88
CA TRP A 121 -15.35 5.63 -5.60
C TRP A 121 -14.36 5.30 -6.72
N VAL A 122 -14.58 5.84 -7.92
CA VAL A 122 -13.63 5.78 -9.03
C VAL A 122 -12.90 7.12 -9.11
N THR A 123 -11.58 7.08 -9.12
CA THR A 123 -10.73 8.28 -9.14
C THR A 123 -9.66 8.19 -10.21
N ALA A 124 -9.17 9.34 -10.67
CA ALA A 124 -7.99 9.45 -11.52
C ALA A 124 -7.16 10.67 -11.14
N GLU A 125 -5.92 10.67 -11.60
CA GLU A 125 -4.96 11.74 -11.38
C GLU A 125 -4.26 12.04 -12.71
N ARG A 126 -3.97 13.31 -12.98
CA ARG A 126 -3.29 13.70 -14.22
C ARG A 126 -1.85 13.20 -14.26
N VAL A 127 -1.11 13.36 -13.16
CA VAL A 127 0.26 12.86 -13.01
C VAL A 127 0.19 11.48 -12.35
N ALA A 128 -0.02 10.45 -13.17
CA ALA A 128 -0.39 9.12 -12.69
C ALA A 128 0.79 8.17 -12.48
N GLN A 129 0.69 7.35 -11.43
CA GLN A 129 1.60 6.23 -11.19
C GLN A 129 1.66 5.28 -12.38
N GLY A 130 2.86 4.84 -12.71
CA GLY A 130 3.13 4.03 -13.89
C GLY A 130 3.11 4.82 -15.20
N ARG A 131 2.74 6.11 -15.23
CA ARG A 131 2.66 6.90 -16.48
C ARG A 131 1.82 6.19 -17.56
N LEU A 132 0.74 5.54 -17.14
CA LEU A 132 -0.19 4.87 -18.06
C LEU A 132 -1.42 5.76 -18.28
N PHE A 133 -1.68 6.07 -19.55
CA PHE A 133 -2.86 6.82 -19.96
C PHE A 133 -4.14 6.13 -19.46
N GLY A 134 -4.98 6.89 -18.75
CA GLY A 134 -6.24 6.41 -18.20
C GLY A 134 -6.15 5.66 -16.87
N LYS A 135 -4.99 5.60 -16.20
CA LYS A 135 -4.88 4.95 -14.88
C LYS A 135 -5.92 5.46 -13.89
N CYS A 136 -6.62 4.54 -13.24
CA CYS A 136 -7.65 4.85 -12.23
C CYS A 136 -7.40 4.10 -10.92
N HIS A 137 -8.05 4.57 -9.85
CA HIS A 137 -8.28 3.76 -8.65
C HIS A 137 -9.77 3.55 -8.42
N VAL A 138 -10.11 2.38 -7.90
CA VAL A 138 -11.44 2.03 -7.40
C VAL A 138 -11.31 1.79 -5.89
N LEU A 139 -11.76 2.74 -5.07
CA LEU A 139 -11.64 2.71 -3.62
C LEU A 139 -12.95 2.23 -3.01
N SER A 140 -12.89 1.29 -2.07
CA SER A 140 -14.09 0.85 -1.34
C SER A 140 -14.72 2.01 -0.55
N ARG A 141 -16.06 2.07 -0.48
CA ARG A 141 -16.76 3.13 0.29
C ARG A 141 -16.70 2.93 1.79
N LYS A 142 -16.74 1.67 2.22
CA LYS A 142 -16.59 1.29 3.63
C LYS A 142 -15.11 1.08 3.94
N HIS A 143 -14.74 1.30 5.20
CA HIS A 143 -13.38 1.06 5.66
C HIS A 143 -13.10 -0.44 5.74
N TYR A 144 -12.15 -0.90 4.93
CA TYR A 144 -11.56 -2.23 5.02
C TYR A 144 -10.06 -2.11 4.78
N VAL A 145 -9.24 -2.91 5.47
CA VAL A 145 -7.80 -2.96 5.21
C VAL A 145 -7.52 -4.09 4.22
N HIS A 146 -8.18 -5.23 4.40
CA HIS A 146 -8.05 -6.42 3.57
C HIS A 146 -9.37 -6.86 2.96
N LEU A 147 -9.29 -7.60 1.84
CA LEU A 147 -10.47 -8.20 1.19
C LEU A 147 -11.21 -9.17 2.12
N TYR A 148 -10.51 -9.88 3.00
CA TYR A 148 -11.12 -10.81 3.95
C TYR A 148 -11.86 -10.13 5.11
N ASP A 149 -11.66 -8.82 5.31
CA ASP A 149 -12.42 -8.05 6.30
C ASP A 149 -13.82 -7.70 5.78
N MET A 150 -14.04 -7.80 4.47
CA MET A 150 -15.30 -7.47 3.82
C MET A 150 -16.37 -8.53 4.11
N THR A 151 -17.62 -8.07 4.20
CA THR A 151 -18.77 -8.99 4.11
C THR A 151 -18.84 -9.60 2.72
N LYS A 152 -19.56 -10.71 2.54
CA LYS A 152 -19.71 -11.35 1.22
C LYS A 152 -20.40 -10.39 0.24
N GLU A 153 -21.38 -9.66 0.73
CA GLU A 153 -22.15 -8.66 -0.01
C GLU A 153 -21.26 -7.49 -0.44
N ASP A 154 -20.48 -6.93 0.49
CA ASP A 154 -19.59 -5.81 0.18
C ASP A 154 -18.45 -6.22 -0.77
N LEU A 155 -17.89 -7.43 -0.62
CA LEU A 155 -16.87 -7.96 -1.51
C LEU A 155 -17.42 -8.15 -2.93
N ALA A 156 -18.61 -8.76 -3.07
CA ALA A 156 -19.24 -8.96 -4.36
C ALA A 156 -19.58 -7.61 -5.03
N GLY A 157 -20.18 -6.68 -4.29
CA GLY A 157 -20.52 -5.35 -4.78
C GLY A 157 -19.29 -4.55 -5.21
N PHE A 158 -18.23 -4.55 -4.39
CA PHE A 158 -16.97 -3.89 -4.75
C PHE A 158 -16.35 -4.47 -6.03
N MET A 159 -16.36 -5.79 -6.20
CA MET A 159 -15.82 -6.42 -7.42
C MET A 159 -16.70 -6.17 -8.65
N VAL A 160 -18.02 -6.00 -8.50
CA VAL A 160 -18.92 -5.55 -9.57
C VAL A 160 -18.57 -4.13 -10.00
N ASP A 161 -18.32 -3.22 -9.05
CA ASP A 161 -17.91 -1.85 -9.35
C ASP A 161 -16.52 -1.80 -10.02
N VAL A 162 -15.57 -2.59 -9.54
CA VAL A 162 -14.25 -2.76 -10.17
C VAL A 162 -14.38 -3.27 -11.61
N GLN A 163 -15.24 -4.26 -11.85
CA GLN A 163 -15.52 -4.80 -13.19
C GLN A 163 -16.13 -3.72 -14.11
N LYS A 164 -17.12 -2.97 -13.61
CA LYS A 164 -17.77 -1.88 -14.36
C LYS A 164 -16.75 -0.81 -14.74
N ALA A 165 -15.95 -0.35 -13.77
CA ALA A 165 -14.92 0.66 -13.96
C ALA A 165 -13.88 0.22 -15.00
N ALA A 166 -13.38 -1.01 -14.91
CA ALA A 166 -12.37 -1.52 -15.83
C ALA A 166 -12.91 -1.72 -17.25
N LYS A 167 -14.17 -2.16 -17.41
CA LYS A 167 -14.80 -2.27 -18.73
C LYS A 167 -14.93 -0.90 -19.40
N VAL A 168 -15.48 0.07 -18.68
CA VAL A 168 -15.62 1.45 -19.21
C VAL A 168 -14.26 2.05 -19.51
N LEU A 169 -13.27 1.83 -18.65
CA LEU A 169 -11.91 2.28 -18.85
C LEU A 169 -11.30 1.72 -20.14
N GLN A 170 -11.46 0.42 -20.38
CA GLN A 170 -11.01 -0.22 -21.61
C GLN A 170 -11.69 0.38 -22.84
N GLU A 171 -13.01 0.60 -22.79
CA GLU A 171 -13.76 1.20 -23.90
C GLU A 171 -13.35 2.64 -24.22
N VAL A 172 -13.08 3.46 -23.19
CA VAL A 172 -12.71 4.88 -23.36
C VAL A 172 -11.29 5.01 -23.90
N THR A 173 -10.37 4.17 -23.42
CA THR A 173 -8.94 4.27 -23.75
C THR A 173 -8.52 3.43 -24.94
N GLY A 174 -9.30 2.44 -25.33
CA GLY A 174 -8.90 1.45 -26.34
C GLY A 174 -7.81 0.49 -25.85
N ALA A 175 -7.54 0.44 -24.55
CA ALA A 175 -6.52 -0.44 -23.98
C ALA A 175 -6.76 -1.92 -24.33
N ILE A 176 -5.69 -2.65 -24.56
CA ILE A 176 -5.76 -4.07 -24.94
C ILE A 176 -6.07 -4.93 -23.70
N LYS A 177 -5.57 -4.52 -22.54
CA LYS A 177 -5.74 -5.22 -21.26
C LYS A 177 -5.81 -4.22 -20.12
N ILE A 178 -6.57 -4.57 -19.08
CA ILE A 178 -6.50 -3.89 -17.78
C ILE A 178 -5.76 -4.80 -16.78
N ASN A 179 -4.73 -4.29 -16.12
CA ASN A 179 -4.17 -4.91 -14.92
C ASN A 179 -4.89 -4.39 -13.67
N TYR A 180 -5.09 -5.30 -12.71
CA TYR A 180 -5.80 -5.04 -11.46
C TYR A 180 -4.82 -5.32 -10.33
N GLU A 181 -4.55 -4.32 -9.49
CA GLU A 181 -3.61 -4.47 -8.40
C GLU A 181 -4.21 -3.94 -7.10
N ILE A 182 -4.13 -4.73 -6.04
CA ILE A 182 -4.55 -4.36 -4.69
C ILE A 182 -3.34 -4.55 -3.79
N HIS A 183 -2.78 -3.45 -3.31
CA HIS A 183 -1.59 -3.45 -2.44
C HIS A 183 -1.95 -3.00 -1.03
N GLY A 184 -2.23 -1.70 -0.85
CA GLY A 184 -2.51 -1.11 0.47
C GLY A 184 -1.27 -0.92 1.35
N ASN A 185 -0.06 -0.90 0.77
CA ASN A 185 1.20 -0.82 1.55
C ASN A 185 1.44 0.54 2.22
N SER A 186 0.93 1.63 1.64
CA SER A 186 1.12 3.02 2.10
C SER A 186 -0.16 3.70 2.57
N ALA A 187 -1.31 3.09 2.28
CA ALA A 187 -2.62 3.58 2.67
C ALA A 187 -3.50 2.37 3.03
N PRO A 188 -3.80 2.14 4.32
CA PRO A 188 -4.54 0.98 4.81
C PRO A 188 -6.06 1.15 4.63
N HIS A 189 -6.47 1.45 3.40
CA HIS A 189 -7.87 1.52 2.98
C HIS A 189 -7.98 0.79 1.65
N LEU A 190 -8.88 -0.18 1.54
CA LEU A 190 -8.94 -1.06 0.38
C LEU A 190 -9.24 -0.28 -0.90
N HIS A 191 -8.31 -0.38 -1.86
CA HIS A 191 -8.42 0.19 -3.18
C HIS A 191 -7.78 -0.73 -4.23
N CYS A 192 -8.39 -0.76 -5.41
CA CYS A 192 -7.86 -1.45 -6.58
C CYS A 192 -7.30 -0.41 -7.56
N HIS A 193 -6.05 -0.55 -7.94
CA HIS A 193 -5.49 0.15 -9.09
C HIS A 193 -5.98 -0.53 -10.37
N LEU A 194 -6.40 0.28 -11.34
CA LEU A 194 -6.69 -0.14 -12.71
C LEU A 194 -5.65 0.48 -13.63
N PHE A 195 -4.83 -0.37 -14.24
CA PHE A 195 -3.76 0.02 -15.16
C PHE A 195 -4.10 -0.43 -16.60
N PRO A 196 -4.50 0.50 -17.48
CA PRO A 196 -4.66 0.23 -18.91
C PRO A 196 -3.32 -0.09 -19.56
N ARG A 197 -3.28 -1.14 -20.39
CA ARG A 197 -2.07 -1.64 -21.06
C ARG A 197 -2.17 -1.47 -22.58
N TYR A 198 -1.05 -1.08 -23.18
CA TYR A 198 -0.92 -0.73 -24.60
C TYR A 198 0.29 -1.46 -25.21
N LEU A 199 0.39 -1.48 -26.54
CA LEU A 199 1.52 -2.17 -27.21
C LEU A 199 2.85 -1.44 -27.02
N ASP A 200 2.78 -0.13 -26.80
CA ASP A 200 3.89 0.81 -26.69
C ASP A 200 4.02 1.40 -25.28
N ASP A 201 3.41 0.76 -24.27
CA ASP A 201 3.61 1.19 -22.89
C ASP A 201 5.02 0.86 -22.35
N ASP A 202 5.40 1.54 -21.27
CA ASP A 202 6.75 1.48 -20.69
C ASP A 202 7.14 0.11 -20.09
N PHE A 203 6.20 -0.85 -19.96
CA PHE A 203 6.41 -2.08 -19.17
C PHE A 203 6.12 -3.37 -19.96
N PRO A 204 6.69 -3.57 -21.16
CA PRO A 204 6.42 -4.75 -21.96
C PRO A 204 6.86 -6.05 -21.24
N GLY A 205 5.88 -6.86 -20.82
CA GLY A 205 6.12 -8.13 -20.10
C GLY A 205 6.45 -7.98 -18.61
N GLU A 206 6.41 -6.77 -18.06
CA GLU A 206 6.76 -6.49 -16.67
C GLU A 206 5.54 -6.01 -15.85
N GLY A 207 5.71 -6.00 -14.52
CA GLY A 207 4.80 -5.32 -13.61
C GLY A 207 5.01 -3.80 -13.65
N ILE A 208 3.99 -3.04 -13.25
CA ILE A 208 4.04 -1.58 -13.32
C ILE A 208 4.92 -1.02 -12.20
N ASP A 209 5.91 -0.19 -12.55
CA ASP A 209 6.63 0.59 -11.55
C ASP A 209 5.82 1.82 -11.13
N VAL A 210 5.05 1.65 -10.05
CA VAL A 210 4.20 2.71 -9.48
C VAL A 210 4.97 3.92 -8.93
N LYS A 211 6.31 3.87 -8.89
CA LYS A 211 7.13 5.03 -8.52
C LYS A 211 7.36 6.00 -9.66
N LEU A 212 7.16 5.57 -10.91
CA LEU A 212 7.24 6.44 -12.08
C LEU A 212 5.94 7.22 -12.20
N THR A 213 6.00 8.54 -12.02
CA THR A 213 4.83 9.43 -12.14
C THR A 213 5.00 10.50 -13.21
N GLU A 214 6.24 10.79 -13.61
CA GLU A 214 6.58 11.84 -14.56
C GLU A 214 7.35 11.31 -15.79
N PRO A 215 7.07 11.84 -17.01
CA PRO A 215 6.07 12.86 -17.30
C PRO A 215 4.63 12.33 -17.12
N SER A 216 3.67 13.25 -16.95
CA SER A 216 2.24 12.95 -17.08
C SER A 216 1.96 12.10 -18.33
N PRO A 217 1.13 11.04 -18.24
CA PRO A 217 0.73 10.24 -19.41
C PRO A 217 -0.25 10.96 -20.35
N TYR A 218 -0.69 12.16 -19.98
CA TYR A 218 -1.57 12.99 -20.79
C TYR A 218 -0.79 14.16 -21.37
N GLU A 219 -0.96 14.41 -22.66
CA GLU A 219 -0.29 15.48 -23.41
C GLU A 219 -0.67 16.87 -22.91
N SER A 220 -1.91 17.04 -22.42
CA SER A 220 -2.42 18.33 -21.94
C SER A 220 -3.51 18.18 -20.87
N GLU A 221 -3.80 19.28 -20.17
CA GLU A 221 -4.95 19.34 -19.26
C GLU A 221 -6.26 19.06 -20.00
N GLU A 222 -6.39 19.52 -21.25
CA GLU A 222 -7.59 19.29 -22.07
C GLU A 222 -7.82 17.79 -22.34
N GLU A 223 -6.76 17.03 -22.62
CA GLU A 223 -6.85 15.58 -22.81
C GLU A 223 -7.25 14.86 -21.52
N PHE A 224 -6.68 15.25 -20.37
CA PHE A 224 -7.08 14.70 -19.08
C PHE A 224 -8.57 14.98 -18.78
N ARG A 225 -9.04 16.20 -19.06
CA ARG A 225 -10.46 16.56 -18.88
C ARG A 225 -11.36 15.82 -19.84
N TRP A 226 -10.94 15.60 -21.09
CA TRP A 226 -11.67 14.73 -22.03
C TRP A 226 -11.84 13.32 -21.48
N PHE A 227 -10.74 12.70 -21.02
CA PHE A 227 -10.76 11.35 -20.45
C PHE A 227 -11.67 11.29 -19.23
N PHE A 228 -11.49 12.22 -18.29
CA PHE A 228 -12.27 12.31 -17.07
C PHE A 228 -13.77 12.39 -17.36
N ASN A 229 -14.17 13.30 -18.25
CA ASN A 229 -15.57 13.51 -18.60
C ASN A 229 -16.17 12.29 -19.32
N LYS A 230 -15.41 11.63 -20.21
CA LYS A 230 -15.86 10.41 -20.90
C LYS A 230 -16.03 9.22 -19.97
N MET A 231 -15.12 9.05 -19.01
CA MET A 231 -15.26 8.06 -17.96
C MET A 231 -16.51 8.35 -17.11
N HIS A 232 -16.70 9.60 -16.65
CA HIS A 232 -17.85 9.99 -15.84
C HIS A 232 -19.17 9.70 -16.57
N GLU A 233 -19.31 10.15 -17.82
CA GLU A 233 -20.50 9.95 -18.66
C GLU A 233 -20.91 8.47 -18.73
N LYS A 234 -19.95 7.58 -19.05
CA LYS A 234 -20.19 6.13 -19.20
C LYS A 234 -20.39 5.39 -17.88
N LEU A 235 -19.75 5.83 -16.80
CA LEU A 235 -19.95 5.21 -15.48
C LEU A 235 -21.32 5.57 -14.88
N CYS A 236 -21.80 6.79 -15.15
CA CYS A 236 -23.06 7.31 -14.63
C CYS A 236 -24.26 7.03 -15.55
N SER A 237 -24.05 6.59 -16.79
CA SER A 237 -25.14 6.14 -17.66
C SER A 237 -25.80 4.87 -17.10
N LYS A 238 -27.13 4.82 -17.16
CA LYS A 238 -27.97 3.70 -16.70
C LYS A 238 -27.87 2.50 -17.64
#